data_AF-A0A914FHC2-F1
#
_entry.id   AF-A0A914FHC2-F1
#
_cell.length_a   1.000
_cell.length_b   1.000
_cell.length_c   1.000
_cell.angle_alpha   90.00
_cell.angle_beta   90.00
_cell.angle_gamma   90.00
#
_symmetry.space_group_name_H-M   'P 1'
#
loop_
_entity.id
_entity.type
_entity.pdbx_description
1 polymer ?
#
loop_
_entity_poly.entity_id
_entity_poly.type
_entity_poly.pdbx_seq_one_letter_code
_entity_poly.pdbx_strand_id
1 'polypeptide(L)'
;MVYCAQGSVDAYIEYGIHSWDICAAVVIYQEAGGYIIDPTGKPFDLMSRKILCASTESLAKEMSQLFTHAEYEPEGDPIAEVEEQST
;
A
#
# COMPACT_ATOMS: atom_id res chain seq x y z
N MET A 1 0.59 3.52 9.25
CA MET A 1 0.12 4.75 8.53
C MET A 1 -0.18 5.95 9.43
N VAL A 2 -1.03 5.87 10.46
CA VAL A 2 -1.36 7.06 11.29
C VAL A 2 -0.14 7.65 12.02
N TYR A 3 0.78 6.80 12.50
CA TYR A 3 2.06 7.28 13.04
C TYR A 3 2.95 7.97 12.00
N CYS A 4 2.83 7.59 10.72
CA CYS A 4 3.47 8.31 9.63
C CYS A 4 2.80 9.66 9.41
N ALA A 5 1.46 9.73 9.46
CA ALA A 5 0.72 11.00 9.36
C ALA A 5 1.11 11.98 10.48
N GLN A 6 1.35 11.45 11.69
CA GLN A 6 1.80 12.22 12.85
C GLN A 6 3.28 12.67 12.74
N GLY A 7 4.06 12.10 11.80
CA GLY A 7 5.49 12.37 11.68
C GLY A 7 6.36 11.62 12.70
N SER A 8 5.84 10.58 13.35
CA SER A 8 6.62 9.71 14.27
C SER A 8 7.36 8.59 13.53
N VAL A 9 6.96 8.28 12.31
CA VAL A 9 7.56 7.24 11.45
C VAL A 9 7.70 7.79 10.03
N ASP A 10 8.88 7.66 9.43
CA ASP A 10 9.15 8.24 8.11
C ASP A 10 8.51 7.46 6.96
N ALA A 11 8.38 6.14 7.07
CA ALA A 11 7.78 5.30 6.04
C ALA A 11 7.18 4.01 6.59
N TYR A 12 6.21 3.47 5.87
CA TYR A 12 5.58 2.19 6.15
C TYR A 12 5.29 1.46 4.83
N ILE A 13 5.58 0.16 4.83
CA ILE A 13 5.43 -0.73 3.68
C ILE A 13 4.77 -2.01 4.16
N GLU A 14 3.77 -2.48 3.41
CA GLU A 14 3.14 -3.76 3.69
C GLU A 14 2.65 -4.42 2.39
N TYR A 15 2.75 -5.75 2.37
CA TYR A 15 2.29 -6.60 1.28
C TYR A 15 1.27 -7.61 1.81
N GLY A 16 0.24 -7.92 1.02
CA GLY A 16 -0.85 -8.83 1.38
C GLY A 16 -1.95 -8.20 2.23
N ILE A 17 -1.87 -6.90 2.51
CA ILE A 17 -2.88 -6.15 3.27
C ILE A 17 -4.18 -6.04 2.48
N HIS A 18 -5.31 -6.03 3.18
CA HIS A 18 -6.60 -5.88 2.51
C HIS A 18 -7.04 -4.41 2.42
N SER A 19 -7.86 -4.12 1.42
CA SER A 19 -8.41 -2.78 1.17
C SER A 19 -9.03 -2.18 2.43
N TRP A 20 -9.82 -2.95 3.18
CA TRP A 20 -10.46 -2.49 4.42
C TRP A 20 -9.49 -2.09 5.53
N ASP A 21 -8.27 -2.64 5.57
CA ASP A 21 -7.27 -2.30 6.59
C ASP A 21 -6.67 -0.90 6.35
N ILE A 22 -6.62 -0.46 5.09
CA ILE A 22 -5.93 0.77 4.67
C ILE A 22 -6.84 1.88 4.16
N CYS A 23 -8.08 1.58 3.73
CA CYS A 23 -9.03 2.55 3.14
C CYS A 23 -9.09 3.88 3.91
N ALA A 24 -9.36 3.81 5.22
CA ALA A 24 -9.47 5.01 6.06
C ALA A 24 -8.11 5.68 6.28
N ALA A 25 -7.05 4.89 6.43
CA ALA A 25 -5.72 5.40 6.70
C ALA A 25 -5.11 6.13 5.50
N VAL A 26 -5.41 5.70 4.26
CA VAL A 26 -4.99 6.36 3.01
C VAL A 26 -5.51 7.79 2.97
N VAL A 27 -6.81 7.99 3.24
CA VAL A 27 -7.43 9.33 3.25
C VAL A 27 -6.75 10.22 4.29
N ILE A 28 -6.60 9.71 5.52
CA ILE A 28 -5.94 10.46 6.61
C ILE A 28 -4.52 10.87 6.20
N TYR A 29 -3.75 9.95 5.61
CA TYR A 29 -2.37 10.20 5.27
C TYR A 29 -2.20 11.17 4.09
N GLN A 30 -3.09 11.09 3.10
CA GLN A 30 -3.13 12.05 1.98
C GLN A 30 -3.46 13.47 2.46
N GLU A 31 -4.45 13.62 3.35
CA GLU A 31 -4.80 14.92 3.94
C GLU A 31 -3.70 15.49 4.85
N ALA A 32 -2.88 14.62 5.45
CA ALA A 32 -1.67 15.02 6.18
C ALA A 32 -0.52 15.47 5.26
N GLY A 33 -0.68 15.36 3.93
CA GLY A 33 0.33 15.71 2.93
C GLY A 33 1.37 14.62 2.67
N GLY A 34 1.12 13.39 3.12
CA GLY A 34 2.00 12.25 2.91
C GLY A 34 1.96 11.71 1.48
N TYR A 35 3.02 11.00 1.07
CA TYR A 35 3.13 10.42 -0.26
C TYR A 35 2.88 8.91 -0.25
N ILE A 36 2.03 8.41 -1.14
CA ILE A 36 1.63 7.00 -1.24
C ILE A 36 1.86 6.48 -2.66
N ILE A 37 2.49 5.31 -2.77
CA ILE A 37 2.70 4.58 -4.03
C ILE A 37 2.55 3.07 -3.80
N ASP A 38 2.49 2.31 -4.89
CA ASP A 38 2.78 0.88 -4.84
C ASP A 38 4.29 0.69 -4.57
N PRO A 39 4.68 -0.26 -3.71
CA PRO A 39 6.09 -0.60 -3.46
C PRO A 39 6.92 -0.86 -4.73
N THR A 40 6.29 -1.33 -5.81
CA THR A 40 6.92 -1.58 -7.13
C THR A 40 7.19 -0.32 -7.95
N GLY A 41 6.89 0.87 -7.40
CA GLY A 41 7.05 2.16 -8.07
C GLY A 41 5.88 2.55 -8.98
N LYS A 42 4.82 1.74 -9.03
CA LYS A 42 3.59 2.06 -9.75
C LYS A 42 2.72 3.05 -8.95
N PRO A 43 1.75 3.72 -9.60
CA PRO A 43 0.72 4.46 -8.88
C PRO A 43 0.02 3.58 -7.84
N PHE A 44 -0.35 4.16 -6.70
CA PHE A 44 -1.07 3.45 -5.66
C PHE A 44 -2.41 2.92 -6.19
N ASP A 45 -2.67 1.65 -5.94
CA ASP A 45 -3.93 0.97 -6.20
C ASP A 45 -4.40 0.32 -4.90
N LEU A 46 -5.62 0.67 -4.48
CA LEU A 46 -6.21 0.17 -3.23
C LEU A 46 -6.42 -1.35 -3.25
N MET A 47 -6.64 -1.93 -4.43
CA MET A 47 -6.96 -3.35 -4.58
C MET A 47 -5.72 -4.21 -4.85
N SER A 48 -4.53 -3.62 -5.02
CA SER A 48 -3.30 -4.36 -5.36
C SER A 48 -2.67 -5.12 -4.19
N ARG A 49 -3.26 -5.01 -2.99
CA ARG A 49 -2.78 -5.60 -1.72
C ARG A 49 -1.35 -5.19 -1.34
N LYS A 50 -0.89 -4.04 -1.85
CA LYS A 50 0.47 -3.55 -1.65
C LYS A 50 0.44 -2.05 -1.43
N ILE A 51 1.12 -1.58 -0.40
CA ILE A 51 1.19 -0.16 -0.09
C ILE A 51 2.59 0.22 0.39
N LEU A 52 3.07 1.36 -0.09
CA LEU A 52 4.24 2.06 0.43
C LEU A 52 3.84 3.51 0.67
N CYS A 53 3.89 3.95 1.93
CA CYS A 53 3.70 5.33 2.30
C CYS A 53 4.98 5.89 2.90
N ALA A 54 5.37 7.10 2.52
CA ALA A 54 6.55 7.77 3.02
C ALA A 54 6.34 9.27 3.17
N SER A 55 7.09 9.89 4.08
CA SER A 55 7.04 11.32 4.37
C SER A 55 7.38 12.19 3.16
N THR A 56 8.14 11.67 2.19
CA THR A 56 8.51 12.36 0.94
C THR A 56 8.49 11.42 -0.26
N GLU A 57 8.27 11.98 -1.45
CA GLU A 57 8.33 11.23 -2.71
C GLU A 57 9.73 10.63 -2.96
N SER A 58 10.80 11.35 -2.64
CA SER A 58 12.17 10.86 -2.78
C SER A 58 12.43 9.61 -1.94
N LEU A 59 11.97 9.61 -0.68
CA LEU A 59 12.11 8.47 0.21
C LEU A 59 11.33 7.25 -0.30
N ALA A 60 10.09 7.46 -0.75
CA ALA A 60 9.29 6.37 -1.32
C ALA A 60 9.97 5.74 -2.54
N LYS A 61 10.54 6.56 -3.45
CA LYS A 61 11.26 6.07 -4.63
C LYS A 61 12.54 5.32 -4.27
N GLU A 62 13.32 5.82 -3.33
CA GLU A 62 14.52 5.12 -2.87
C GLU A 62 14.15 3.77 -2.24
N MET A 63 13.15 3.76 -1.36
CA MET A 63 12.64 2.52 -0.75
C MET A 63 12.15 1.50 -1.77
N SER A 64 11.43 1.95 -2.82
CA SER A 64 10.95 1.05 -3.87
C SER A 64 12.06 0.28 -4.58
N GLN A 65 13.28 0.83 -4.62
CA GLN A 65 14.43 0.20 -5.28
C GLN A 65 15.20 -0.77 -4.37
N LEU A 66 14.98 -0.72 -3.06
CA LEU A 66 15.74 -1.49 -2.07
C LEU A 66 15.12 -2.85 -1.77
N PHE A 67 13.81 -3.01 -1.95
CA PHE A 67 13.10 -4.21 -1.54
C PHE A 67 12.86 -5.18 -2.69
N THR A 68 12.93 -6.47 -2.39
CA THR A 68 12.35 -7.50 -3.25
C THR A 68 10.84 -7.51 -3.05
N HIS A 69 10.07 -7.36 -4.13
CA HIS A 69 8.62 -7.28 -4.06
C HIS A 69 7.99 -8.67 -4.03
N ALA A 70 7.09 -8.89 -3.08
CA ALA A 70 6.20 -10.04 -3.07
C ALA A 70 4.97 -9.75 -3.95
N GLU A 71 4.55 -10.75 -4.71
CA GLU A 71 3.33 -10.68 -5.52
C GLU A 71 2.16 -11.30 -4.76
N TYR A 72 1.02 -10.63 -4.82
CA TYR A 72 -0.24 -11.07 -4.26
C TYR A 72 -1.33 -10.86 -5.31
N GLU A 73 -2.32 -11.74 -5.32
CA GLU A 73 -3.48 -11.59 -6.18
C GLU A 73 -4.29 -10.36 -5.75
N PRO A 74 -4.62 -9.44 -6.68
CA PRO A 74 -5.45 -8.29 -6.37
C PRO A 74 -6.81 -8.69 -5.82
N GLU A 75 -7.36 -7.88 -4.93
CA GLU A 75 -8.73 -8.06 -4.46
C GLU A 75 -9.73 -7.80 -5.58
N GLY A 76 -10.76 -8.65 -5.67
CA GLY A 76 -11.82 -8.51 -6.67
C GLY A 76 -11.44 -9.00 -8.07
N ASP A 77 -10.36 -9.78 -8.22
CA ASP A 77 -10.04 -10.45 -9.49
C ASP A 77 -11.10 -11.55 -9.75
N PRO A 78 -11.93 -11.46 -10.80
CA PRO A 78 -13.08 -12.36 -10.99
C PRO A 78 -12.71 -13.83 -11.16
N ILE A 79 -11.44 -14.13 -11.40
CA ILE A 79 -10.89 -15.49 -11.52
C ILE A 79 -10.55 -16.12 -10.16
N ALA A 80 -10.16 -15.31 -9.16
CA ALA A 80 -9.78 -15.78 -7.83
C ALA A 80 -11.00 -15.99 -6.91
N GLU A 81 -12.03 -15.14 -7.04
CA GLU A 81 -13.28 -15.28 -6.26
C GLU A 81 -14.03 -16.59 -6.55
N VAL A 82 -13.85 -17.16 -7.75
CA VAL A 82 -14.46 -18.44 -8.14
C VAL A 82 -13.80 -19.61 -7.42
N GLU A 83 -12.52 -19.52 -7.07
CA GLU A 83 -11.83 -20.56 -6.31
C GLU A 83 -12.13 -20.48 -4.81
N GLU A 84 -12.26 -19.28 -4.25
CA GLU A 84 -12.48 -19.08 -2.81
C GLU A 84 -13.92 -19.41 -2.36
N GLN A 85 -14.92 -19.31 -3.25
CA GLN A 85 -16.31 -19.68 -2.97
C GLN A 85 -16.64 -21.17 -3.16
N SER A 86 -15.67 -21.99 -3.59
CA SER A 86 -15.89 -23.43 -3.85
C SER A 86 -15.35 -24.36 -2.75
N THR A 87 -14.98 -23.83 -1.58
CA THR A 87 -14.58 -24.59 -0.38
C THR A 87 -15.57 -24.39 0.76
#